data_AF-A0A7C8LTC4-F1
#
_entry.id   AF-A0A7C8LTC4-F1
#
_cell.length_a   1.000
_cell.length_b   1.000
_cell.length_c   1.000
_cell.angle_alpha   90.00
_cell.angle_beta   90.00
_cell.angle_gamma   90.00
#
_symmetry.space_group_name_H-M   'P 1'
#
loop_
_entity.id
_entity.type
_entity.pdbx_description
1 polymer ?
#
loop_
_entity_poly.entity_id
_entity_poly.type
_entity_poly.pdbx_seq_one_letter_code
_entity_poly.pdbx_strand_id
1 'polypeptide(L)'
;MVISHYYKIVVVATMCTLCMTVSSFAVEYEENNPVQDVQAVAENAQVAMEDAVADATVQDLLQAPKDVSQAQEVNALDKVQEFLTKRGVTEGWNSDKKVFIAIGEASVDCEDPSYDDSFLIKRSLKAMEATLSARASVIKYIRTNMSIEDKVSTPGTDLYEQFNQKLDKLNKKIHAQKSKVMKLLTQQEQAEVEANAGVTTGDRVNALIEAAIKKLDSDFDAGKIDAQKHEKLAKIKKRYTEANQELEDLQNTMKSYEGTEKETLTSSAQLCSAMPLLGAMTVAQFEGWVESEERFEMVTVIAWSKSNEKAVRAFLKGVEYKKNT
;
A
#
# COMPACT_ATOMS: atom_id res chain seq x y z
N MET A 1 25.59 65.68 0.68
CA MET A 1 26.47 64.69 1.32
C MET A 1 25.58 63.51 1.71
N VAL A 2 25.18 62.66 0.75
CA VAL A 2 25.76 61.33 0.41
C VAL A 2 26.02 60.55 1.71
N ILE A 3 25.38 59.40 2.01
CA ILE A 3 25.43 58.14 1.25
C ILE A 3 24.17 57.29 1.53
N SER A 4 23.54 56.83 0.45
CA SER A 4 22.52 55.77 0.39
C SER A 4 23.22 54.41 0.30
N HIS A 5 22.90 53.44 1.16
CA HIS A 5 23.31 52.05 0.99
C HIS A 5 22.11 51.17 0.58
N TYR A 6 22.14 50.79 -0.70
CA TYR A 6 21.32 49.76 -1.32
C TYR A 6 21.83 48.38 -0.87
N TYR A 7 20.97 47.54 -0.28
CA TYR A 7 21.20 46.10 -0.23
C TYR A 7 20.53 45.44 -1.45
N LYS A 8 21.36 44.83 -2.29
CA LYS A 8 20.93 44.04 -3.46
C LYS A 8 20.46 42.66 -2.98
N ILE A 9 19.16 42.40 -3.11
CA ILE A 9 18.59 41.06 -3.01
C ILE A 9 18.68 40.43 -4.41
N VAL A 10 19.46 39.36 -4.52
CA VAL A 10 19.52 38.52 -5.73
C VAL A 10 18.37 37.52 -5.64
N VAL A 11 17.26 37.83 -6.31
CA VAL A 11 16.15 36.90 -6.54
C VAL A 11 16.48 36.09 -7.78
N VAL A 12 16.86 34.83 -7.61
CA VAL A 12 16.88 33.86 -8.71
C VAL A 12 15.48 33.23 -8.78
N ALA A 13 14.64 33.81 -9.63
CA ALA A 13 13.33 33.26 -9.98
C ALA A 13 13.52 32.20 -11.07
N THR A 14 13.51 30.93 -10.68
CA THR A 14 13.42 29.83 -11.66
C THR A 14 11.94 29.60 -11.99
N MET A 15 11.61 29.98 -13.23
CA MET A 15 10.28 30.02 -13.82
C MET A 15 9.67 28.62 -13.99
N CYS A 16 8.40 28.48 -13.61
CA CYS A 16 7.54 27.34 -13.92
C CYS A 16 7.41 27.10 -15.43
N THR A 17 7.59 25.85 -15.86
CA THR A 17 6.92 25.33 -17.06
C THR A 17 6.07 24.14 -16.66
N LEU A 18 4.77 24.43 -16.54
CA LEU A 18 3.70 23.49 -16.29
C LEU A 18 3.32 22.85 -17.64
N CYS A 19 3.73 21.61 -17.90
CA CYS A 19 3.14 20.80 -18.97
C CYS A 19 2.03 19.94 -18.36
N MET A 20 0.80 20.46 -18.36
CA MET A 20 -0.39 19.62 -18.21
C MET A 20 -0.57 18.82 -19.50
N THR A 21 -0.26 17.53 -19.48
CA THR A 21 -0.83 16.59 -20.44
C THR A 21 -2.08 15.98 -19.82
N VAL A 22 -3.22 16.54 -20.17
CA VAL A 22 -4.51 15.85 -20.07
C VAL A 22 -4.53 14.77 -21.15
N SER A 23 -4.22 13.54 -20.76
CA SER A 23 -4.54 12.37 -21.57
C SER A 23 -6.04 12.11 -21.42
N SER A 24 -6.84 12.65 -22.34
CA SER A 24 -8.21 12.18 -22.54
C SER A 24 -8.14 10.71 -22.98
N PHE A 25 -8.41 9.78 -22.07
CA PHE A 25 -8.67 8.39 -22.47
C PHE A 25 -10.07 8.34 -23.07
N ALA A 26 -10.14 8.21 -24.39
CA ALA A 26 -11.31 7.70 -25.06
C ALA A 26 -11.57 6.28 -24.53
N VAL A 27 -12.69 6.09 -23.85
CA VAL A 27 -13.22 4.76 -23.54
C VAL A 27 -13.87 4.26 -24.83
N GLU A 28 -13.13 3.50 -25.62
CA GLU A 28 -13.74 2.63 -26.61
C GLU A 28 -14.48 1.51 -25.86
N TYR A 29 -15.79 1.52 -25.98
CA TYR A 29 -16.67 0.49 -25.44
C TYR A 29 -16.49 -0.78 -26.28
N GLU A 30 -15.70 -1.75 -25.80
CA GLU A 30 -15.81 -3.13 -26.28
C GLU A 30 -17.01 -3.79 -25.60
N GLU A 31 -18.11 -3.81 -26.33
CA GLU A 31 -19.31 -4.59 -26.01
C GLU A 31 -19.00 -6.07 -26.22
N ASN A 32 -18.56 -6.75 -25.16
CA ASN A 32 -18.89 -8.15 -24.81
C ASN A 32 -17.90 -8.66 -23.74
N ASN A 33 -18.34 -8.71 -22.48
CA ASN A 33 -17.70 -9.56 -21.49
C ASN A 33 -18.78 -10.33 -20.73
N PRO A 34 -18.78 -11.68 -20.77
CA PRO A 34 -19.76 -12.46 -20.05
C PRO A 34 -19.45 -12.41 -18.55
N VAL A 35 -20.40 -11.90 -17.78
CA VAL A 35 -20.55 -12.03 -16.32
C VAL A 35 -19.22 -12.02 -15.55
N GLN A 36 -18.65 -10.82 -15.38
CA GLN A 36 -17.66 -10.61 -14.31
C GLN A 36 -18.36 -10.73 -12.95
N ASP A 37 -17.75 -11.50 -12.06
CA ASP A 37 -18.25 -11.80 -10.73
C ASP A 37 -18.37 -10.51 -9.91
N VAL A 38 -19.61 -10.02 -9.73
CA VAL A 38 -19.96 -8.73 -9.09
C VAL A 38 -19.25 -8.51 -7.74
N GLN A 39 -18.91 -9.58 -7.02
CA GLN A 39 -18.28 -9.51 -5.71
C GLN A 39 -16.75 -9.55 -5.76
N ALA A 40 -16.15 -10.22 -6.75
CA ALA A 40 -14.71 -10.08 -7.05
C ALA A 40 -14.42 -8.70 -7.64
N VAL A 41 -15.35 -8.16 -8.44
CA VAL A 41 -15.36 -6.75 -8.85
C VAL A 41 -15.53 -5.85 -7.63
N ALA A 42 -16.41 -6.17 -6.68
CA ALA A 42 -16.59 -5.36 -5.47
C ALA A 42 -15.38 -5.41 -4.51
N GLU A 43 -14.75 -6.57 -4.31
CA GLU A 43 -13.56 -6.73 -3.45
C GLU A 43 -12.32 -6.11 -4.10
N ASN A 44 -12.13 -6.33 -5.42
CA ASN A 44 -11.09 -5.63 -6.17
C ASN A 44 -11.34 -4.12 -6.22
N ALA A 45 -12.59 -3.67 -6.38
CA ALA A 45 -12.95 -2.25 -6.36
C ALA A 45 -12.80 -1.63 -4.96
N GLN A 46 -13.06 -2.38 -3.90
CA GLN A 46 -12.84 -1.92 -2.53
C GLN A 46 -11.34 -1.75 -2.25
N VAL A 47 -10.51 -2.73 -2.66
CA VAL A 47 -9.04 -2.62 -2.59
C VAL A 47 -8.52 -1.50 -3.50
N ALA A 48 -9.08 -1.33 -4.70
CA ALA A 48 -8.79 -0.24 -5.63
C ALA A 48 -9.04 1.13 -5.00
N MET A 49 -10.17 1.25 -4.30
CA MET A 49 -10.61 2.48 -3.67
C MET A 49 -9.74 2.82 -2.47
N GLU A 50 -9.37 1.84 -1.65
CA GLU A 50 -8.41 2.04 -0.54
C GLU A 50 -7.03 2.48 -1.04
N ASP A 51 -6.50 1.82 -2.07
CA ASP A 51 -5.21 2.17 -2.68
C ASP A 51 -5.29 3.59 -3.32
N ALA A 52 -6.39 3.95 -3.99
CA ALA A 52 -6.59 5.29 -4.56
C ALA A 52 -6.67 6.40 -3.50
N VAL A 53 -7.36 6.17 -2.38
CA VAL A 53 -7.46 7.11 -1.26
C VAL A 53 -6.09 7.34 -0.61
N ALA A 54 -5.31 6.27 -0.43
CA ALA A 54 -3.96 6.36 0.09
C ALA A 54 -3.05 7.18 -0.82
N ASP A 55 -3.06 6.90 -2.12
CA ASP A 55 -2.25 7.62 -3.10
C ASP A 55 -2.59 9.12 -3.13
N ALA A 56 -3.89 9.43 -3.18
CA ALA A 56 -4.37 10.82 -3.20
C ALA A 56 -3.94 11.57 -1.94
N THR A 57 -4.02 10.92 -0.77
CA THR A 57 -3.59 11.51 0.50
C THR A 57 -2.08 11.78 0.51
N VAL A 58 -1.26 10.81 0.08
CA VAL A 58 0.19 11.01 0.02
C VAL A 58 0.53 12.12 -0.99
N GLN A 59 -0.15 12.17 -2.12
CA GLN A 59 0.05 13.21 -3.12
C GLN A 59 -0.33 14.61 -2.58
N ASP A 60 -1.42 14.72 -1.82
CA ASP A 60 -1.82 15.97 -1.14
C ASP A 60 -0.79 16.40 -0.08
N LEU A 61 -0.22 15.44 0.65
CA LEU A 61 0.87 15.71 1.60
C LEU A 61 2.15 16.21 0.91
N LEU A 62 2.44 15.72 -0.29
CA LEU A 62 3.57 16.16 -1.11
C LEU A 62 3.34 17.54 -1.77
N GLN A 63 2.10 18.03 -1.84
CA GLN A 63 1.84 19.37 -2.33
C GLN A 63 2.35 20.41 -1.32
N ALA A 64 3.53 20.94 -1.61
CA ALA A 64 4.25 21.87 -0.76
C ALA A 64 3.43 23.15 -0.46
N PRO A 65 3.29 23.56 0.82
CA PRO A 65 3.04 24.98 1.11
C PRO A 65 4.31 25.76 0.76
N LYS A 66 4.23 26.68 -0.20
CA LYS A 66 5.33 27.60 -0.58
C LYS A 66 5.43 28.81 0.35
N ASP A 67 5.00 28.70 1.60
CA ASP A 67 5.00 29.84 2.51
C ASP A 67 6.32 29.87 3.29
N VAL A 68 7.27 30.62 2.75
CA VAL A 68 8.43 31.10 3.50
C VAL A 68 7.93 32.25 4.39
N SER A 69 7.24 31.92 5.49
CA SER A 69 6.90 32.95 6.48
C SER A 69 8.17 33.39 7.21
N GLN A 70 8.27 34.69 7.52
CA GLN A 70 9.37 35.23 8.31
C GLN A 70 9.53 34.47 9.64
N ALA A 71 10.77 34.42 10.13
CA ALA A 71 11.17 33.76 11.35
C ALA A 71 10.42 34.32 12.57
N GLN A 72 9.28 33.72 12.89
CA GLN A 72 8.78 33.70 14.25
C GLN A 72 9.38 32.47 14.94
N GLU A 73 9.78 32.62 16.21
CA GLU A 73 10.17 31.52 17.11
C GLU A 73 8.98 30.58 17.33
N VAL A 74 8.66 29.79 16.31
CA VAL A 74 7.64 28.75 16.40
C VAL A 74 8.38 27.43 16.38
N ASN A 75 8.18 26.65 17.44
CA ASN A 75 8.74 25.31 17.62
C ASN A 75 8.49 24.46 16.36
N ALA A 76 9.50 23.71 15.94
CA ALA A 76 9.41 22.90 14.71
C ALA A 76 8.25 21.88 14.78
N LEU A 77 7.94 21.37 15.98
CA LEU A 77 6.83 20.45 16.23
C LEU A 77 5.46 21.12 16.06
N ASP A 78 5.30 22.37 16.48
CA ASP A 78 4.04 23.11 16.32
C ASP A 78 3.70 23.30 14.83
N LYS A 79 4.71 23.60 14.00
CA LYS A 79 4.56 23.70 12.54
C LYS A 79 4.16 22.37 11.91
N VAL A 80 4.67 21.26 12.46
CA VAL A 80 4.28 19.91 12.02
C VAL A 80 2.81 19.66 12.35
N GLN A 81 2.37 19.96 13.57
CA GLN A 81 0.97 19.76 13.96
C GLN A 81 0.02 20.62 13.12
N GLU A 82 0.39 21.87 12.83
CA GLU A 82 -0.36 22.74 11.92
C GLU A 82 -0.42 22.15 10.50
N PHE A 83 0.71 21.68 9.97
CA PHE A 83 0.80 21.05 8.65
C PHE A 83 -0.11 19.82 8.52
N LEU A 84 -0.12 18.97 9.55
CA LEU A 84 -0.91 17.74 9.61
C LEU A 84 -2.41 18.06 9.78
N THR A 85 -2.75 18.98 10.69
CA THR A 85 -4.13 19.40 10.95
C THR A 85 -4.78 20.02 9.71
N LYS A 86 -4.05 20.90 9.00
CA LYS A 86 -4.53 21.51 7.74
C LYS A 86 -4.88 20.47 6.68
N ARG A 87 -4.16 19.35 6.67
CA ARG A 87 -4.37 18.23 5.75
C ARG A 87 -5.25 17.15 6.33
N GLY A 88 -5.83 17.35 7.51
CA GLY A 88 -6.73 16.41 8.19
C GLY A 88 -6.10 15.03 8.42
N VAL A 89 -4.80 14.97 8.72
CA VAL A 89 -4.10 13.75 9.11
C VAL A 89 -3.52 13.92 10.51
N THR A 90 -3.32 12.82 11.23
CA THR A 90 -2.62 12.82 12.52
C THR A 90 -1.45 11.85 12.48
N GLU A 91 -0.54 11.95 13.45
CA GLU A 91 0.48 10.92 13.65
C GLU A 91 -0.18 9.54 13.88
N GLY A 92 0.46 8.48 13.36
CA GLY A 92 0.00 7.11 13.44
C GLY A 92 -0.84 6.68 12.23
N TRP A 93 -1.62 5.63 12.41
CA TRP A 93 -2.46 5.07 11.35
C TRP A 93 -3.74 5.89 11.18
N ASN A 94 -3.95 6.43 9.97
CA ASN A 94 -5.17 7.14 9.60
C ASN A 94 -6.07 6.17 8.83
N SER A 95 -7.09 5.60 9.49
CA SER A 95 -7.97 4.57 8.92
C SER A 95 -8.67 5.02 7.65
N ASP A 96 -9.16 6.25 7.64
CA ASP A 96 -9.99 6.77 6.55
C ASP A 96 -9.15 7.07 5.31
N LYS A 97 -7.87 7.38 5.52
CA LYS A 97 -6.91 7.77 4.49
C LYS A 97 -5.98 6.65 4.09
N LYS A 98 -5.99 5.53 4.83
CA LYS A 98 -5.17 4.33 4.59
C LYS A 98 -3.67 4.64 4.52
N VAL A 99 -3.24 5.65 5.28
CA VAL A 99 -1.85 6.12 5.36
C VAL A 99 -1.40 6.10 6.82
N PHE A 100 -0.18 5.64 7.05
CA PHE A 100 0.53 5.81 8.30
C PHE A 100 1.40 7.06 8.24
N ILE A 101 1.28 7.94 9.22
CA ILE A 101 2.13 9.12 9.37
C ILE A 101 3.09 8.88 10.53
N ALA A 102 4.38 9.00 10.28
CA ALA A 102 5.42 8.96 11.29
C ALA A 102 6.08 10.32 11.41
N ILE A 103 6.27 10.79 12.64
CA ILE A 103 7.04 11.98 12.96
C ILE A 103 8.37 11.53 13.56
N GLY A 104 9.46 12.06 13.05
CA GLY A 104 10.79 11.84 13.59
C GLY A 104 11.39 13.16 14.01
N GLU A 105 11.85 13.23 15.25
CA GLU A 105 12.39 14.44 15.87
C GLU A 105 13.85 14.19 16.24
N ALA A 106 14.70 15.19 16.03
CA ALA A 106 16.07 15.18 16.50
C ALA A 106 16.50 16.61 16.85
N SER A 107 17.24 16.75 17.94
CA SER A 107 17.76 18.04 18.38
C SER A 107 19.22 17.95 18.81
N VAL A 108 19.89 19.09 18.82
CA VAL A 108 21.29 19.21 19.25
C VAL A 108 21.56 20.61 19.75
N ASP A 109 22.33 20.70 20.83
CA ASP A 109 22.85 21.96 21.33
C ASP A 109 23.85 22.53 20.29
N CYS A 110 23.62 23.78 19.92
CA CYS A 110 24.29 24.42 18.81
C CYS A 110 24.31 25.93 19.03
N GLU A 111 25.50 26.51 18.93
CA GLU A 111 25.68 27.97 18.82
C GLU A 111 24.89 28.51 17.60
N ASP A 112 24.77 29.84 17.52
CA ASP A 112 24.04 30.49 16.44
C ASP A 112 24.51 29.98 15.05
N PRO A 113 23.59 29.49 14.21
CA PRO A 113 23.89 28.99 12.88
C PRO A 113 24.63 29.97 11.97
N SER A 114 24.58 31.27 12.26
CA SER A 114 25.27 32.32 11.50
C SER A 114 26.79 32.31 11.67
N TYR A 115 27.32 31.70 12.74
CA TYR A 115 28.76 31.64 13.00
C TYR A 115 29.28 30.27 13.46
N ASP A 116 28.43 29.25 13.63
CA ASP A 116 28.91 27.88 13.85
C ASP A 116 29.36 27.21 12.53
N ASP A 117 30.68 27.11 12.34
CA ASP A 117 31.31 26.44 11.19
C ASP A 117 30.89 24.97 11.02
N SER A 118 30.45 24.32 12.09
CA SER A 118 30.01 22.91 12.10
C SER A 118 28.50 22.75 11.93
N PHE A 119 27.73 23.85 11.85
CA PHE A 119 26.27 23.83 11.81
C PHE A 119 25.73 22.96 10.68
N LEU A 120 26.27 23.08 9.46
CA LEU A 120 25.79 22.29 8.32
C LEU A 120 25.97 20.77 8.53
N ILE A 121 27.06 20.38 9.20
CA ILE A 121 27.31 18.98 9.55
C ILE A 121 26.27 18.53 10.58
N LYS A 122 26.10 19.29 11.67
CA LYS A 122 25.08 19.02 12.71
C LYS A 122 23.67 18.90 12.11
N ARG A 123 23.28 19.85 11.26
CA ARG A 123 22.00 19.87 10.54
C ARG A 123 21.80 18.60 9.71
N SER A 124 22.80 18.20 8.91
CA SER A 124 22.70 16.99 8.09
C SER A 124 22.58 15.71 8.93
N LEU A 125 23.34 15.61 10.03
CA LEU A 125 23.27 14.48 10.95
C LEU A 125 21.91 14.39 11.63
N LYS A 126 21.35 15.52 12.06
CA LYS A 126 20.04 15.59 12.71
C LYS A 126 18.90 15.30 11.74
N ALA A 127 19.02 15.71 10.47
CA ALA A 127 18.08 15.30 9.43
C ALA A 127 18.09 13.77 9.21
N MET A 128 19.27 13.16 9.22
CA MET A 128 19.39 11.70 9.11
C MET A 128 18.82 11.00 10.34
N GLU A 129 19.10 11.49 11.55
CA GLU A 129 18.58 10.95 12.81
C GLU A 129 17.05 11.02 12.86
N ALA A 130 16.46 12.19 12.58
CA ALA A 130 15.02 12.38 12.52
C ALA A 130 14.38 11.44 11.48
N THR A 131 14.98 11.32 10.30
CA THR A 131 14.49 10.42 9.25
C THR A 131 14.54 8.95 9.68
N LEU A 132 15.63 8.51 10.31
CA LEU A 132 15.76 7.13 10.80
C LEU A 132 14.76 6.84 11.92
N SER A 133 14.54 7.80 12.83
CA SER A 133 13.55 7.70 13.90
C SER A 133 12.13 7.53 13.33
N ALA A 134 11.73 8.38 12.37
CA ALA A 134 10.44 8.26 11.70
C ALA A 134 10.28 6.90 11.00
N ARG A 135 11.30 6.43 10.28
CA ARG A 135 11.27 5.10 9.63
C ARG A 135 11.13 3.97 10.63
N ALA A 136 11.83 4.04 11.76
CA ALA A 136 11.73 3.06 12.83
C ALA A 136 10.30 2.99 13.38
N SER A 137 9.61 4.14 13.53
CA SER A 137 8.20 4.19 13.94
C SER A 137 7.27 3.50 12.94
N VAL A 138 7.48 3.67 11.64
CA VAL A 138 6.71 2.95 10.61
C VAL A 138 6.93 1.45 10.72
N ILE A 139 8.19 1.00 10.81
CA ILE A 139 8.53 -0.43 10.92
C ILE A 139 7.93 -1.03 12.18
N LYS A 140 7.99 -0.30 13.30
CA LYS A 140 7.36 -0.71 14.56
C LYS A 140 5.86 -0.93 14.35
N TYR A 141 5.15 0.02 13.75
CA TYR A 141 3.74 -0.13 13.44
C TYR A 141 3.46 -1.37 12.57
N ILE A 142 4.24 -1.58 11.50
CA ILE A 142 4.11 -2.76 10.62
C ILE A 142 4.22 -4.05 11.43
N ARG A 143 5.18 -4.15 12.36
CA ARG A 143 5.42 -5.37 13.13
C ARG A 143 4.44 -5.55 14.30
N THR A 144 3.97 -4.48 14.93
CA THR A 144 3.16 -4.59 16.16
C THR A 144 1.66 -4.40 15.95
N ASN A 145 1.23 -3.53 15.03
CA ASN A 145 -0.16 -3.06 14.96
C ASN A 145 -0.87 -3.40 13.65
N MET A 146 -0.13 -3.71 12.59
CA MET A 146 -0.73 -4.13 11.31
C MET A 146 -1.43 -5.49 11.44
N SER A 147 -2.49 -5.70 10.65
CA SER A 147 -3.18 -6.99 10.59
C SER A 147 -2.25 -8.09 10.07
N ILE A 148 -2.56 -9.34 10.39
CA ILE A 148 -1.74 -10.48 9.97
C ILE A 148 -1.77 -10.65 8.46
N GLU A 149 -2.95 -10.51 7.87
CA GLU A 149 -3.16 -10.60 6.43
C GLU A 149 -2.26 -9.58 5.70
N ASP A 150 -2.21 -8.37 6.23
CA ASP A 150 -1.38 -7.31 5.68
C ASP A 150 0.12 -7.56 5.89
N LYS A 151 0.51 -8.05 7.07
CA LYS A 151 1.90 -8.45 7.36
C LYS A 151 2.37 -9.52 6.38
N VAL A 152 1.59 -10.57 6.17
CA VAL A 152 1.90 -11.66 5.23
C VAL A 152 2.10 -11.16 3.80
N SER A 153 1.44 -10.07 3.41
CA SER A 153 1.61 -9.45 2.10
C SER A 153 2.77 -8.44 2.00
N THR A 154 3.33 -8.01 3.14
CA THR A 154 4.36 -6.98 3.27
C THR A 154 5.76 -7.60 3.46
N PRO A 155 6.69 -7.42 2.50
CA PRO A 155 8.04 -7.97 2.54
C PRO A 155 8.83 -7.50 3.74
N GLY A 156 9.71 -8.37 4.24
CA GLY A 156 10.54 -8.08 5.40
C GLY A 156 9.81 -8.27 6.74
N THR A 157 8.57 -8.73 6.73
CA THR A 157 7.94 -9.30 7.93
C THR A 157 8.20 -10.79 8.00
N ASP A 158 8.29 -11.33 9.21
CA ASP A 158 8.54 -12.75 9.44
C ASP A 158 7.38 -13.61 8.90
N LEU A 159 6.15 -13.10 9.00
CA LEU A 159 4.96 -13.74 8.46
C LEU A 159 4.95 -13.78 6.92
N TYR A 160 5.51 -12.76 6.26
CA TYR A 160 5.71 -12.78 4.82
C TYR A 160 6.64 -13.92 4.42
N GLU A 161 7.75 -14.13 5.11
CA GLU A 161 8.68 -15.23 4.80
C GLU A 161 8.04 -16.60 5.01
N GLN A 162 7.25 -16.76 6.08
CA GLN A 162 6.65 -18.04 6.45
C GLN A 162 5.44 -18.42 5.58
N PHE A 163 4.57 -17.46 5.25
CA PHE A 163 3.24 -17.76 4.71
C PHE A 163 3.03 -17.29 3.27
N ASN A 164 3.73 -16.24 2.81
CA ASN A 164 3.43 -15.62 1.51
C ASN A 164 3.53 -16.61 0.33
N GLN A 165 4.55 -17.47 0.30
CA GLN A 165 4.69 -18.45 -0.80
C GLN A 165 3.55 -19.46 -0.84
N LYS A 166 3.07 -19.92 0.32
CA LYS A 166 1.95 -20.87 0.41
C LYS A 166 0.66 -20.18 0.00
N LEU A 167 0.44 -18.96 0.49
CA LEU A 167 -0.74 -18.14 0.18
C LEU A 167 -0.81 -17.82 -1.33
N ASP A 168 0.28 -17.35 -1.93
CA ASP A 168 0.37 -17.07 -3.37
C ASP A 168 0.13 -18.33 -4.21
N LYS A 169 0.72 -19.47 -3.83
CA LYS A 169 0.52 -20.75 -4.52
C LYS A 169 -0.94 -21.20 -4.45
N LEU A 170 -1.60 -21.07 -3.29
CA LEU A 170 -3.01 -21.42 -3.11
C LEU A 170 -3.92 -20.53 -3.94
N ASN A 171 -3.72 -19.21 -3.89
CA ASN A 171 -4.48 -18.27 -4.70
C ASN A 171 -4.32 -18.55 -6.21
N LYS A 172 -3.10 -18.86 -6.67
CA LYS A 172 -2.85 -19.29 -8.06
C LYS A 172 -3.56 -20.60 -8.40
N LYS A 173 -3.54 -21.61 -7.51
CA LYS A 173 -4.26 -22.88 -7.72
C LYS A 173 -5.76 -22.63 -7.88
N ILE A 174 -6.35 -21.84 -6.98
CA ILE A 174 -7.77 -21.50 -6.97
C ILE A 174 -8.14 -20.78 -8.27
N HIS A 175 -7.40 -19.72 -8.63
CA HIS A 175 -7.65 -18.97 -9.85
C HIS A 175 -7.50 -19.85 -11.12
N ALA A 176 -6.49 -20.71 -11.17
CA ALA A 176 -6.29 -21.63 -12.28
C ALA A 176 -7.43 -22.64 -12.41
N GLN A 177 -7.99 -23.14 -11.30
CA GLN A 177 -9.18 -24.00 -11.36
C GLN A 177 -10.39 -23.22 -11.87
N LYS A 178 -10.66 -22.01 -11.34
CA LYS A 178 -11.74 -21.14 -11.83
C LYS A 178 -11.67 -20.91 -13.34
N SER A 179 -10.48 -20.57 -13.86
CA SER A 179 -10.27 -20.35 -15.30
C SER A 179 -10.52 -21.61 -16.13
N LYS A 180 -10.17 -22.80 -15.63
CA LYS A 180 -10.44 -24.07 -16.33
C LYS A 180 -11.93 -24.37 -16.42
N VAL A 181 -12.70 -24.09 -15.35
CA VAL A 181 -14.16 -24.23 -15.37
C VAL A 181 -14.76 -23.32 -16.42
N MET A 182 -14.40 -22.03 -16.41
CA MET A 182 -14.91 -21.07 -17.39
C MET A 182 -14.57 -21.46 -18.83
N LYS A 183 -13.35 -21.91 -19.11
CA LYS A 183 -12.96 -22.37 -20.46
C LYS A 183 -13.74 -23.60 -20.91
N LEU A 184 -14.05 -24.53 -20.01
CA LEU A 184 -14.86 -25.70 -20.34
C LEU A 184 -16.32 -25.32 -20.62
N LEU A 185 -16.84 -24.32 -19.91
CA LEU A 185 -18.19 -23.79 -20.09
C LEU A 185 -18.34 -22.98 -21.39
N THR A 186 -17.37 -22.12 -21.72
CA THR A 186 -17.41 -21.32 -22.95
C THR A 186 -17.22 -22.16 -24.22
N GLN A 187 -16.43 -23.24 -24.15
CA GLN A 187 -16.30 -24.23 -25.24
C GLN A 187 -17.61 -24.98 -25.53
N GLN A 188 -18.64 -24.86 -24.68
CA GLN A 188 -19.89 -25.60 -24.78
C GLN A 188 -21.07 -24.74 -25.29
N GLU A 189 -20.88 -23.45 -25.62
CA GLU A 189 -21.98 -22.52 -26.00
C GLU A 189 -23.14 -22.46 -24.97
N GLN A 190 -22.88 -22.83 -23.71
CA GLN A 190 -23.86 -22.78 -22.62
C GLN A 190 -23.56 -21.59 -21.72
N ALA A 191 -23.75 -20.38 -22.24
CA ALA A 191 -23.61 -19.12 -21.51
C ALA A 191 -24.87 -18.72 -20.72
N GLU A 192 -25.72 -19.67 -20.37
CA GLU A 192 -26.81 -19.47 -19.42
C GLU A 192 -26.63 -20.46 -18.28
N VAL A 193 -25.91 -20.03 -17.25
CA VAL A 193 -25.92 -20.68 -15.95
C VAL A 193 -26.38 -19.65 -14.95
N GLU A 194 -27.64 -19.77 -14.54
CA GLU A 194 -28.25 -19.05 -13.43
C GLU A 194 -27.52 -19.42 -12.10
N ALA A 195 -26.29 -18.94 -11.93
CA ALA A 195 -25.57 -19.04 -10.66
C ALA A 195 -26.05 -17.94 -9.70
N ASN A 196 -27.35 -17.97 -9.37
CA ASN A 196 -27.99 -17.07 -8.42
C ASN A 196 -28.36 -17.80 -7.11
N ALA A 197 -27.41 -18.55 -6.54
CA ALA A 197 -27.54 -19.08 -5.20
C ALA A 197 -26.16 -19.20 -4.53
N GLY A 198 -25.75 -18.16 -3.80
CA GLY A 198 -24.56 -18.19 -2.95
C GLY A 198 -24.25 -16.81 -2.36
N VAL A 199 -23.99 -16.75 -1.05
CA VAL A 199 -23.69 -15.51 -0.30
C VAL A 199 -22.19 -15.14 -0.42
N THR A 200 -21.33 -16.07 -0.86
CA THR A 200 -19.89 -15.84 -1.05
C THR A 200 -19.37 -16.31 -2.43
N THR A 201 -18.25 -15.73 -2.87
CA THR A 201 -17.54 -16.07 -4.13
C THR A 201 -17.17 -17.56 -4.25
N GLY A 202 -16.93 -18.23 -3.12
CA GLY A 202 -16.65 -19.67 -3.09
C GLY A 202 -17.88 -20.52 -3.41
N ASP A 203 -19.03 -20.14 -2.88
CA ASP A 203 -20.31 -20.81 -3.09
C ASP A 203 -20.77 -20.68 -4.54
N ARG A 204 -20.56 -19.51 -5.16
CA ARG A 204 -20.92 -19.27 -6.56
C ARG A 204 -20.09 -20.11 -7.52
N VAL A 205 -18.79 -20.26 -7.28
CA VAL A 205 -17.92 -21.11 -8.12
C VAL A 205 -18.24 -22.59 -7.92
N ASN A 206 -18.50 -23.03 -6.69
CA ASN A 206 -18.98 -24.38 -6.44
C ASN A 206 -20.33 -24.63 -7.14
N ALA A 207 -21.28 -23.70 -7.06
CA ALA A 207 -22.56 -23.77 -7.75
C ALA A 207 -22.40 -23.80 -9.28
N LEU A 208 -21.47 -23.01 -9.85
CA LEU A 208 -21.14 -23.04 -11.27
C LEU A 208 -20.57 -24.41 -11.69
N ILE A 209 -19.66 -24.98 -10.90
CA ILE A 209 -19.09 -26.31 -11.16
C ILE A 209 -20.20 -27.38 -11.06
N GLU A 210 -21.09 -27.28 -10.08
CA GLU A 210 -22.20 -28.21 -9.90
C GLU A 210 -23.24 -28.12 -11.01
N ALA A 211 -23.60 -26.91 -11.44
CA ALA A 211 -24.47 -26.68 -12.58
C ALA A 211 -23.84 -27.21 -13.88
N ALA A 212 -22.53 -27.02 -14.06
CA ALA A 212 -21.79 -27.59 -15.19
C ALA A 212 -21.86 -29.12 -15.22
N ILE A 213 -21.68 -29.77 -14.07
CA ILE A 213 -21.77 -31.23 -13.94
C ILE A 213 -23.21 -31.70 -14.24
N LYS A 214 -24.22 -31.08 -13.63
CA LYS A 214 -25.63 -31.46 -13.79
C LYS A 214 -26.13 -31.32 -15.22
N LYS A 215 -25.68 -30.29 -15.94
CA LYS A 215 -26.04 -30.07 -17.34
C LYS A 215 -25.38 -31.09 -18.28
N LEU A 216 -24.14 -31.48 -17.97
CA LEU A 216 -23.47 -32.59 -18.67
C LEU A 216 -24.21 -33.92 -18.50
N ASP A 217 -24.79 -34.15 -17.31
CA ASP A 217 -25.57 -35.36 -17.02
C ASP A 217 -26.95 -35.36 -17.70
N SER A 218 -27.59 -34.18 -17.88
CA SER A 218 -28.88 -34.08 -18.57
C SER A 218 -28.77 -34.16 -20.10
N ASP A 219 -27.67 -33.68 -20.67
CA ASP A 219 -27.40 -33.69 -22.12
C ASP A 219 -26.68 -34.98 -22.56
N PHE A 220 -26.57 -36.00 -21.69
CA PHE A 220 -25.73 -37.18 -21.88
C PHE A 220 -26.26 -38.11 -22.99
N ASP A 221 -25.86 -37.84 -24.23
CA ASP A 221 -25.90 -38.81 -25.33
C ASP A 221 -24.60 -39.64 -25.31
N ALA A 222 -24.70 -40.95 -25.46
CA ALA A 222 -23.71 -41.93 -25.00
C ALA A 222 -22.40 -41.97 -25.82
N GLY A 223 -21.56 -40.92 -25.73
CA GLY A 223 -20.23 -40.82 -26.32
C GLY A 223 -19.08 -40.81 -25.30
N LYS A 224 -17.90 -41.36 -25.67
CA LYS A 224 -16.66 -41.33 -24.85
C LYS A 224 -16.17 -39.90 -24.50
N ILE A 225 -16.63 -38.90 -25.23
CA ILE A 225 -16.24 -37.49 -25.08
C ILE A 225 -16.88 -36.88 -23.82
N ASP A 226 -18.11 -37.26 -23.46
CA ASP A 226 -18.79 -36.69 -22.28
C ASP A 226 -18.31 -37.32 -20.98
N ALA A 227 -17.99 -38.62 -20.99
CA ALA A 227 -17.37 -39.28 -19.83
C ALA A 227 -16.01 -38.64 -19.44
N GLN A 228 -15.15 -38.31 -20.42
CA GLN A 228 -13.87 -37.66 -20.16
C GLN A 228 -14.02 -36.23 -19.61
N LYS A 229 -15.07 -35.51 -20.01
CA LYS A 229 -15.36 -34.15 -19.54
C LYS A 229 -15.94 -34.17 -18.13
N HIS A 230 -16.85 -35.09 -17.84
CA HIS A 230 -17.37 -35.31 -16.49
C HIS A 230 -16.23 -35.61 -15.51
N GLU A 231 -15.31 -36.49 -15.91
CA GLU A 231 -14.12 -36.80 -15.11
C GLU A 231 -13.22 -35.56 -14.88
N LYS A 232 -13.06 -34.68 -15.89
CA LYS A 232 -12.30 -33.43 -15.74
C LYS A 232 -12.97 -32.45 -14.78
N LEU A 233 -14.29 -32.25 -14.87
CA LEU A 233 -15.03 -31.36 -13.97
C LEU A 233 -15.03 -31.89 -12.54
N ALA A 234 -15.22 -33.20 -12.33
CA ALA A 234 -15.10 -33.82 -11.01
C ALA A 234 -13.70 -33.63 -10.40
N LYS A 235 -12.64 -33.80 -11.21
CA LYS A 235 -11.25 -33.52 -10.79
C LYS A 235 -11.01 -32.05 -10.46
N ILE A 236 -11.62 -31.12 -11.21
CA ILE A 236 -11.52 -29.69 -10.94
C ILE A 236 -12.25 -29.33 -9.65
N LYS A 237 -13.46 -29.85 -9.42
CA LYS A 237 -14.22 -29.67 -8.19
C LYS A 237 -13.39 -30.10 -6.98
N LYS A 238 -12.87 -31.33 -7.02
CA LYS A 238 -12.02 -31.88 -5.94
C LYS A 238 -10.82 -30.99 -5.64
N ARG A 239 -10.07 -30.58 -6.68
CA ARG A 239 -8.89 -29.71 -6.51
C ARG A 239 -9.24 -28.32 -6.00
N TYR A 240 -10.42 -27.80 -6.37
CA TYR A 240 -10.91 -26.51 -5.93
C TYR A 240 -11.32 -26.56 -4.45
N THR A 241 -12.09 -27.57 -4.04
CA THR A 241 -12.49 -27.76 -2.64
C THR A 241 -11.29 -28.01 -1.74
N GLU A 242 -10.33 -28.85 -2.17
CA GLU A 242 -9.08 -29.09 -1.44
C GLU A 242 -8.27 -27.79 -1.28
N ALA A 243 -8.12 -26.99 -2.34
CA ALA A 243 -7.38 -25.74 -2.28
C ALA A 243 -8.05 -24.67 -1.40
N ASN A 244 -9.39 -24.62 -1.36
CA ASN A 244 -10.12 -23.72 -0.46
C ASN A 244 -9.97 -24.15 0.99
N GLN A 245 -10.04 -25.46 1.27
CA GLN A 245 -9.83 -25.98 2.62
C GLN A 245 -8.39 -25.74 3.09
N GLU A 246 -7.39 -25.99 2.24
CA GLU A 246 -5.98 -25.63 2.53
C GLU A 246 -5.82 -24.13 2.82
N LEU A 247 -6.58 -23.26 2.15
CA LEU A 247 -6.55 -21.81 2.37
C LEU A 247 -7.22 -21.41 3.69
N GLU A 248 -8.36 -22.01 4.03
CA GLU A 248 -9.04 -21.78 5.30
C GLU A 248 -8.19 -22.25 6.48
N ASP A 249 -7.58 -23.43 6.37
CA ASP A 249 -6.64 -23.96 7.36
C ASP A 249 -5.42 -23.04 7.52
N LEU A 250 -4.90 -22.51 6.41
CA LEU A 250 -3.80 -21.54 6.44
C LEU A 250 -4.23 -20.23 7.11
N GLN A 251 -5.42 -19.73 6.84
CA GLN A 251 -5.98 -18.53 7.48
C GLN A 251 -6.18 -18.74 8.98
N ASN A 252 -6.68 -19.88 9.39
CA ASN A 252 -6.83 -20.24 10.80
C ASN A 252 -5.46 -20.38 11.48
N THR A 253 -4.48 -20.95 10.79
CA THR A 253 -3.09 -21.00 11.26
C THR A 253 -2.56 -19.58 11.43
N MET A 254 -2.70 -18.70 10.44
CA MET A 254 -2.27 -17.30 10.51
C MET A 254 -2.91 -16.56 11.69
N LYS A 255 -4.23 -16.72 11.93
CA LYS A 255 -4.92 -16.14 13.09
C LYS A 255 -4.40 -16.64 14.44
N SER A 256 -3.86 -17.87 14.51
CA SER A 256 -3.22 -18.36 15.75
C SER A 256 -1.91 -17.63 16.11
N TYR A 257 -1.31 -16.92 15.15
CA TYR A 257 -0.17 -16.02 15.38
C TYR A 257 -0.61 -14.62 15.86
N GLU A 258 -1.93 -14.38 16.00
CA GLU A 258 -2.47 -13.11 16.48
C GLU A 258 -2.20 -12.94 17.98
N GLY A 259 -1.31 -11.99 18.31
CA GLY A 259 -0.95 -11.65 19.69
C GLY A 259 0.24 -12.43 20.27
N THR A 260 0.71 -13.49 19.61
CA THR A 260 1.89 -14.29 20.04
C THR A 260 3.22 -13.62 19.70
N GLU A 261 3.27 -12.78 18.66
CA GLU A 261 4.46 -12.02 18.26
C GLU A 261 4.23 -10.50 18.34
N LYS A 262 4.19 -9.96 19.57
CA LYS A 262 4.63 -8.58 19.75
C LYS A 262 6.15 -8.62 19.85
N GLU A 263 6.82 -8.60 18.71
CA GLU A 263 8.27 -8.49 18.73
C GLU A 263 8.70 -7.21 19.43
N THR A 264 9.42 -7.38 20.53
CA THR A 264 10.02 -6.27 21.27
C THR A 264 11.34 -5.90 20.61
N LEU A 265 11.26 -5.21 19.48
CA LEU A 265 12.41 -4.46 18.96
C LEU A 265 12.55 -3.20 19.80
N THR A 266 13.71 -3.03 20.45
CA THR A 266 13.88 -2.00 21.48
C THR A 266 14.66 -0.77 21.00
N SER A 267 15.40 -0.88 19.89
CA SER A 267 16.21 0.24 19.36
C SER A 267 15.87 0.59 17.90
N SER A 268 16.05 1.86 17.54
CA SER A 268 15.84 2.36 16.17
C SER A 268 16.77 1.69 15.16
N ALA A 269 18.01 1.37 15.56
CA ALA A 269 18.95 0.65 14.69
C ALA A 269 18.44 -0.77 14.36
N GLN A 270 17.96 -1.50 15.38
CA GLN A 270 17.39 -2.83 15.20
C GLN A 270 16.14 -2.79 14.32
N LEU A 271 15.24 -1.83 14.55
CA LEU A 271 14.06 -1.59 13.72
C LEU A 271 14.44 -1.32 12.26
N CYS A 272 15.33 -0.36 12.01
CA CYS A 272 15.76 0.00 10.65
C CYS A 272 16.47 -1.15 9.91
N SER A 273 17.17 -2.04 10.63
CA SER A 273 17.81 -3.22 10.02
C SER A 273 16.85 -4.39 9.78
N ALA A 274 15.69 -4.42 10.45
CA ALA A 274 14.79 -5.57 10.43
C ALA A 274 14.10 -5.75 9.07
N MET A 275 13.83 -4.66 8.34
CA MET A 275 13.20 -4.75 7.02
C MET A 275 13.53 -3.56 6.12
N PRO A 276 13.60 -3.76 4.78
CA PRO A 276 13.61 -2.65 3.84
C PRO A 276 12.23 -1.97 3.82
N LEU A 277 12.18 -0.69 4.18
CA LEU A 277 10.94 0.07 4.18
C LEU A 277 10.65 0.67 2.79
N LEU A 278 9.88 -0.07 1.98
CA LEU A 278 9.43 0.39 0.67
C LEU A 278 8.18 1.27 0.78
N GLY A 279 8.07 2.28 -0.10
CA GLY A 279 6.88 3.15 -0.16
C GLY A 279 6.78 4.24 0.92
N ALA A 280 7.78 4.36 1.80
CA ALA A 280 7.86 5.46 2.77
C ALA A 280 8.45 6.72 2.10
N MET A 281 7.70 7.81 2.16
CA MET A 281 8.05 9.08 1.53
C MET A 281 8.14 10.19 2.56
N THR A 282 9.20 10.99 2.52
CA THR A 282 9.26 12.23 3.29
C THR A 282 8.31 13.23 2.66
N VAL A 283 7.30 13.66 3.43
CA VAL A 283 6.27 14.60 2.95
C VAL A 283 6.51 16.03 3.41
N ALA A 284 7.21 16.20 4.53
CA ALA A 284 7.61 17.51 5.02
C ALA A 284 8.85 17.42 5.92
N GLN A 285 9.60 18.51 5.97
CA GLN A 285 10.71 18.71 6.90
C GLN A 285 10.61 20.11 7.48
N PHE A 286 10.78 20.21 8.78
CA PHE A 286 10.74 21.46 9.53
C PHE A 286 12.02 21.58 10.34
N GLU A 287 12.58 22.78 10.35
CA GLU A 287 13.77 23.09 11.10
C GLU A 287 13.57 24.40 11.85
N GLY A 288 14.20 24.48 13.01
CA GLY A 288 14.18 25.66 13.87
C GLY A 288 15.45 25.73 14.69
N TRP A 289 15.95 26.94 14.92
CA TRP A 289 16.94 27.21 15.96
C TRP A 289 16.26 28.07 17.02
N VAL A 290 16.36 27.63 18.27
CA VAL A 290 15.74 28.28 19.43
C VAL A 290 16.85 29.02 20.18
N GLU A 291 16.88 30.34 20.05
CA GLU A 291 17.93 31.20 20.59
C GLU A 291 18.05 31.07 22.12
N SER A 292 16.91 31.04 22.82
CA SER A 292 16.88 30.95 24.29
C SER A 292 17.47 29.65 24.85
N GLU A 293 17.49 28.59 24.04
CA GLU A 293 17.98 27.26 24.44
C GLU A 293 19.29 26.90 23.73
N GLU A 294 19.81 27.78 22.85
CA GLU A 294 20.93 27.48 21.95
C GLU A 294 20.79 26.08 21.32
N ARG A 295 19.59 25.77 20.82
CA ARG A 295 19.23 24.43 20.36
C ARG A 295 18.73 24.45 18.93
N PHE A 296 19.30 23.57 18.10
CA PHE A 296 18.77 23.28 16.78
C PHE A 296 17.81 22.08 16.84
N GLU A 297 16.67 22.20 16.17
CA GLU A 297 15.61 21.19 16.06
C GLU A 297 15.34 20.85 14.61
N MET A 298 15.17 19.56 14.35
CA MET A 298 14.84 19.00 13.06
C MET A 298 13.70 18.01 13.22
N VAL A 299 12.62 18.22 12.48
CA VAL A 299 11.47 17.33 12.45
C VAL A 299 11.19 16.90 11.03
N THR A 300 11.11 15.58 10.81
CA THR A 300 10.80 14.98 9.50
C THR A 300 9.49 14.22 9.60
N VAL A 301 8.58 14.52 8.66
CA VAL A 301 7.30 13.82 8.53
C VAL A 301 7.41 12.81 7.39
N ILE A 302 7.18 11.55 7.69
CA ILE A 302 7.15 10.46 6.71
C ILE A 302 5.72 9.93 6.59
N ALA A 303 5.25 9.80 5.36
CA ALA A 303 4.02 9.08 5.05
C ALA A 303 4.35 7.71 4.45
N TRP A 304 3.64 6.68 4.88
CA TRP A 304 3.75 5.33 4.35
C TRP A 304 2.36 4.76 4.07
N SER A 305 2.20 4.07 2.94
CA SER A 305 0.98 3.34 2.61
C SER A 305 1.29 2.02 1.92
N LYS A 306 0.37 1.06 2.02
CA LYS A 306 0.48 -0.22 1.33
C LYS A 306 0.47 -0.05 -0.19
N SER A 307 -0.33 0.89 -0.69
CA SER A 307 -0.39 1.21 -2.11
C SER A 307 0.99 1.61 -2.65
N ASN A 308 1.64 2.58 -1.99
CA ASN A 308 2.97 3.03 -2.37
C ASN A 308 4.03 1.94 -2.22
N GLU A 309 3.95 1.13 -1.16
CA GLU A 309 4.82 -0.02 -0.98
C GLU A 309 4.71 -0.98 -2.18
N LYS A 310 3.49 -1.38 -2.57
CA LYS A 310 3.24 -2.25 -3.72
C LYS A 310 3.72 -1.63 -5.02
N ALA A 311 3.49 -0.33 -5.22
CA ALA A 311 3.91 0.39 -6.42
C ALA A 311 5.43 0.41 -6.56
N VAL A 312 6.15 0.77 -5.49
CA VAL A 312 7.63 0.73 -5.46
C VAL A 312 8.14 -0.70 -5.66
N ARG A 313 7.50 -1.69 -5.03
CA ARG A 313 7.87 -3.10 -5.19
C ARG A 313 7.69 -3.59 -6.63
N ALA A 314 6.60 -3.22 -7.29
CA ALA A 314 6.33 -3.57 -8.67
C ALA A 314 7.37 -2.96 -9.61
N PHE A 315 7.68 -1.66 -9.39
CA PHE A 315 8.73 -0.95 -10.10
C PHE A 315 10.10 -1.66 -9.98
N LEU A 316 10.51 -2.02 -8.76
CA LEU A 316 11.79 -2.74 -8.53
C LEU A 316 11.84 -4.12 -9.19
N LYS A 317 10.69 -4.78 -9.36
CA LYS A 317 10.58 -6.08 -10.02
C LYS A 317 10.47 -5.97 -11.55
N GLY A 318 10.39 -4.77 -12.11
CA GLY A 318 10.16 -4.55 -13.53
C GLY A 318 8.80 -5.06 -14.01
N VAL A 319 7.81 -5.15 -13.10
CA VAL A 319 6.44 -5.54 -13.45
C VAL A 319 5.54 -4.31 -13.40
N GLU A 320 4.59 -4.24 -14.32
CA GLU A 320 3.59 -3.18 -14.32
C GLU A 320 2.79 -3.23 -13.01
N TYR A 321 2.74 -2.10 -12.30
CA TYR A 321 1.84 -1.95 -11.16
C TYR A 321 0.42 -1.84 -11.70
N LYS A 322 -0.27 -2.98 -11.75
CA LYS A 322 -1.70 -3.01 -12.03
C LYS A 322 -2.42 -2.58 -10.77
N LYS A 323 -2.93 -1.35 -10.78
CA LYS A 323 -3.94 -0.92 -9.82
C LYS A 323 -5.10 -1.89 -10.01
N ASN A 324 -5.41 -2.70 -8.99
CA ASN A 324 -6.61 -3.52 -9.05
C ASN A 324 -7.76 -2.52 -9.32
N THR A 325 -8.46 -2.68 -10.44
CA THR A 325 -9.66 -1.92 -10.79
C THR A 325 -10.86 -2.81 -10.60
#